data_AF-A0A316EAY4-F1
#
_entry.id   AF-A0A316EAY4-F1
#
_cell.length_a   1.000
_cell.length_b   1.000
_cell.length_c   1.000
_cell.angle_alpha   90.00
_cell.angle_beta   90.00
_cell.angle_gamma   90.00
#
_symmetry.space_group_name_H-M   'P 1'
#
loop_
_entity.id
_entity.type
_entity.pdbx_description
1 polymer ?
#
loop_
_entity_poly.entity_id
_entity_poly.type
_entity_poly.pdbx_seq_one_letter_code
_entity_poly.pdbx_strand_id
1 'polypeptide(L)'
;MENVPSIENKLEQTLNSLNGIESAEPKPYFYSRLHARMERELLTPKTVWGWYFKPIYALSAVVIVLIINILTFKNLQRTETNPQQQYSLYDSGGF
;
A
#
# COMPACT_ATOMS: atom_id res chain seq x y z
N MET A 1 61.83 17.13 28.51
CA MET A 1 61.21 15.87 28.06
C MET A 1 59.81 15.86 28.63
N GLU A 2 58.82 16.22 27.81
CA GLU A 2 57.41 16.21 28.20
C GLU A 2 57.00 14.75 28.41
N ASN A 3 56.74 14.38 29.66
CA ASN A 3 56.22 13.06 29.99
C ASN A 3 54.78 13.06 29.49
N VAL A 4 54.45 12.16 28.56
CA VAL A 4 53.12 12.05 27.95
C VAL A 4 52.40 10.88 28.64
N PRO A 5 51.76 11.09 29.80
CA PRO A 5 50.97 10.06 30.48
C PRO A 5 49.58 9.96 29.83
N SER A 6 49.48 9.79 28.52
CA SER A 6 48.27 10.27 27.83
C SER A 6 47.24 9.20 27.43
N ILE A 7 47.62 7.92 27.31
CA ILE A 7 46.69 6.89 26.80
C ILE A 7 46.43 5.79 27.84
N GLU A 8 47.46 5.16 28.39
CA GLU A 8 47.30 4.03 29.33
C GLU A 8 46.47 4.43 30.56
N ASN A 9 46.80 5.56 31.17
CA ASN A 9 46.06 6.10 32.31
C ASN A 9 44.61 6.46 31.96
N LYS A 10 44.35 6.93 30.74
CA LYS A 10 42.98 7.25 30.30
C LYS A 10 42.18 6.00 30.01
N LEU A 11 42.83 4.96 29.50
CA LEU A 11 42.25 3.66 29.22
C LEU A 11 41.87 2.96 30.53
N GLU A 12 42.77 2.93 31.51
CA GLU A 12 42.48 2.43 32.86
C GLU A 12 41.37 3.23 33.56
N GLN A 13 41.35 4.56 33.43
CA GLN A 13 40.27 5.40 33.96
C GLN A 13 38.91 5.11 33.30
N THR A 14 38.90 4.84 31.99
CA THR A 14 37.67 4.51 31.25
C THR A 14 37.16 3.11 31.58
N LEU A 15 38.07 2.15 31.77
CA LEU A 15 37.69 0.80 32.20
C LEU A 15 37.21 0.80 33.66
N ASN A 16 37.85 1.58 34.53
CA ASN A 16 37.41 1.73 35.92
C ASN A 16 36.08 2.46 36.06
N SER A 17 35.74 3.39 35.16
CA SER A 17 34.42 4.03 35.16
C SER A 17 33.29 3.10 34.71
N LEU A 18 33.63 2.03 33.97
CA LEU A 18 32.69 1.00 33.51
C LEU A 18 32.49 -0.14 34.53
N ASN A 19 33.43 -0.32 35.48
CA ASN A 19 33.41 -1.41 36.47
C ASN A 19 32.25 -1.33 37.50
N GLY A 20 31.59 -0.17 37.61
CA GLY A 20 30.44 0.02 38.50
C GLY A 20 29.08 -0.16 37.80
N ILE A 21 29.07 -0.50 36.51
CA ILE A 21 27.83 -0.64 35.75
C ILE A 21 27.26 -2.04 36.01
N GLU A 22 26.30 -2.11 36.91
CA GLU A 22 25.48 -3.31 37.09
C GLU A 22 24.73 -3.61 35.78
N SER A 23 24.63 -4.88 35.41
CA SER A 23 23.77 -5.28 34.29
C SER A 23 22.38 -4.74 34.55
N ALA A 24 21.89 -3.87 33.67
CA ALA A 24 20.58 -3.28 33.81
C ALA A 24 19.53 -4.40 33.68
N GLU A 25 19.03 -4.89 34.82
CA GLU A 25 17.94 -5.83 34.81
C GLU A 25 16.68 -5.13 34.28
N PRO A 26 15.97 -5.77 33.33
CA PRO A 26 14.72 -5.22 32.84
C PRO A 26 13.74 -5.10 34.02
N LYS A 27 13.02 -3.97 34.06
CA LYS A 27 11.95 -3.78 35.05
C LYS A 27 11.00 -4.99 35.04
N PRO A 28 10.45 -5.38 36.20
CA PRO A 28 9.47 -6.45 36.27
C PRO A 28 8.34 -6.22 35.23
N TYR A 29 7.91 -7.29 34.56
CA TYR A 29 6.92 -7.29 33.48
C TYR A 29 7.30 -6.53 32.19
N PHE A 30 8.57 -6.19 31.97
CA PHE A 30 9.03 -5.64 30.68
C PHE A 30 8.74 -6.61 29.53
N TYR A 31 9.13 -7.87 29.69
CA TYR A 31 8.92 -8.90 28.66
C TYR A 31 7.44 -9.17 28.37
N SER A 32 6.59 -9.16 29.40
CA SER A 32 5.14 -9.32 29.21
C SER A 32 4.55 -8.19 28.38
N ARG A 33 4.92 -6.94 28.66
CA ARG A 33 4.45 -5.78 27.89
C ARG A 33 5.01 -5.75 26.48
N LEU A 34 6.26 -6.16 26.30
CA LEU A 34 6.88 -6.28 24.98
C LEU A 34 6.19 -7.36 24.16
N HIS A 35 5.96 -8.54 24.72
CA HIS A 35 5.26 -9.64 24.08
C HIS A 35 3.85 -9.25 23.67
N ALA A 36 3.10 -8.61 24.57
CA ALA A 36 1.75 -8.12 24.27
C ALA A 36 1.74 -7.08 23.13
N ARG A 37 2.79 -6.25 22.99
CA ARG A 37 2.92 -5.32 21.85
C ARG A 37 3.25 -6.05 20.55
N MET A 38 4.17 -7.02 20.59
CA MET A 38 4.52 -7.83 19.42
C MET A 38 3.31 -8.63 18.91
N GLU A 39 2.58 -9.29 19.80
CA GLU A 39 1.35 -10.00 19.46
C GLU A 39 0.29 -9.06 18.87
N ARG A 40 0.13 -7.85 19.45
CA ARG A 40 -0.80 -6.86 18.89
C ARG A 40 -0.43 -6.47 17.47
N GLU A 41 0.84 -6.22 17.18
CA GLU A 41 1.27 -5.86 15.82
C GLU A 41 1.16 -7.03 14.83
N LEU A 42 1.36 -8.27 15.29
CA LEU A 42 1.17 -9.48 14.48
C LEU A 42 -0.32 -9.79 14.22
N LEU A 43 -1.18 -9.56 15.21
CA LEU A 43 -2.62 -9.86 15.17
C LEU A 43 -3.46 -8.71 14.59
N THR A 44 -2.96 -7.47 14.58
CA THR A 44 -3.56 -6.44 13.75
C THR A 44 -3.15 -6.72 12.31
N PRO A 45 -4.04 -7.25 11.44
CA PRO A 45 -3.76 -7.17 10.03
C PRO A 45 -3.55 -5.68 9.75
N LYS A 46 -2.32 -5.31 9.32
CA LYS A 46 -2.04 -4.03 8.68
C LYS A 46 -3.25 -3.77 7.80
N THR A 47 -4.03 -2.74 8.14
CA THR A 47 -5.37 -2.50 7.59
C THR A 47 -5.24 -2.11 6.13
N VAL A 48 -4.89 -3.05 5.27
CA VAL A 48 -4.97 -2.95 3.82
C VAL A 48 -6.35 -3.40 3.36
N TRP A 49 -7.01 -4.29 4.11
CA TRP A 49 -8.33 -4.80 3.75
C TRP A 49 -9.46 -3.76 3.92
N GLY A 50 -9.35 -2.85 4.89
CA GLY A 50 -10.34 -1.77 5.07
C GLY A 50 -10.28 -0.67 3.99
N TRP A 51 -9.20 -0.59 3.20
CA TRP A 51 -9.03 0.46 2.20
C TRP A 51 -9.66 0.12 0.85
N TYR A 52 -9.64 -1.16 0.46
CA TYR A 52 -10.19 -1.61 -0.82
C TYR A 52 -11.72 -1.72 -0.83
N PHE A 53 -12.36 -1.97 0.32
CA PHE A 53 -13.82 -2.06 0.43
C PHE A 53 -14.50 -0.72 0.77
N LYS A 54 -14.01 0.41 0.24
CA LYS A 54 -14.82 1.63 0.29
C LYS A 54 -16.01 1.49 -0.68
N PRO A 55 -17.26 1.70 -0.22
CA PRO A 55 -18.46 1.55 -1.06
C PRO A 55 -18.44 2.47 -2.30
N ILE A 56 -17.65 3.56 -2.24
CA ILE A 56 -17.41 4.47 -3.37
C ILE A 56 -16.76 3.76 -4.57
N TYR A 57 -15.84 2.82 -4.37
CA TYR A 57 -15.19 2.11 -5.49
C TYR A 57 -16.13 1.13 -6.18
N ALA A 58 -17.02 0.49 -5.42
CA ALA A 58 -18.07 -0.36 -5.98
C ALA A 58 -19.05 0.48 -6.82
N LEU A 59 -19.46 1.65 -6.31
CA LEU A 59 -20.33 2.59 -7.03
C LEU A 59 -19.67 3.08 -8.33
N SER A 60 -18.38 3.44 -8.30
CA SER A 60 -17.67 3.90 -9.50
C SER A 60 -17.56 2.81 -10.56
N ALA A 61 -17.31 1.55 -10.16
CA ALA A 61 -17.27 0.43 -11.08
C ALA A 61 -18.63 0.23 -11.79
N VAL A 62 -19.74 0.29 -11.04
CA VAL A 62 -21.10 0.18 -11.61
C VAL A 62 -21.38 1.31 -12.61
N VAL A 63 -21.00 2.55 -12.29
CA VAL A 63 -21.17 3.69 -13.20
C VAL A 63 -20.36 3.52 -14.49
N ILE A 64 -19.12 3.03 -14.39
CA ILE A 64 -18.28 2.74 -15.56
C ILE A 64 -18.95 1.69 -16.47
N VAL A 65 -19.44 0.59 -15.89
CA VAL A 65 -20.13 -0.46 -16.65
C VAL A 65 -21.38 0.10 -17.35
N LEU A 66 -22.14 0.97 -16.68
CA LEU A 66 -23.31 1.64 -17.27
C LEU A 66 -22.93 2.51 -18.47
N ILE A 67 -21.87 3.32 -18.35
CA ILE A 67 -21.40 4.17 -19.46
C ILE A 67 -21.01 3.32 -20.66
N ILE A 68 -20.24 2.25 -20.44
CA ILE A 68 -19.82 1.32 -21.50
C ILE A 68 -21.05 0.74 -22.20
N ASN A 69 -22.04 0.26 -21.44
CA ASN A 69 -23.26 -0.31 -22.01
C ASN A 69 -24.06 0.70 -22.84
N ILE A 70 -24.20 1.95 -22.36
CA ILE A 70 -24.89 3.03 -23.08
C ILE A 70 -24.17 3.35 -24.40
N LEU A 71 -22.83 3.46 -24.37
CA LEU A 71 -22.04 3.73 -25.57
C LEU A 71 -22.17 2.59 -26.59
N THR A 72 -22.06 1.35 -26.14
CA THR A 72 -22.24 0.16 -26.99
C THR A 72 -23.63 0.14 -27.62
N PHE A 73 -24.69 0.42 -26.85
CA PHE A 73 -26.06 0.45 -27.36
C PHE A 73 -26.28 1.57 -28.39
N LYS A 74 -25.69 2.75 -28.20
CA LYS A 74 -25.74 3.84 -29.18
C LYS A 74 -24.98 3.49 -30.47
N ASN A 75 -23.85 2.81 -30.35
CA ASN A 75 -23.06 2.38 -31.50
C ASN A 75 -23.79 1.28 -32.29
N LEU A 76 -24.43 0.34 -31.59
CA LEU A 76 -25.24 -0.71 -32.22
C LEU A 76 -26.45 -0.12 -32.96
N GLN A 77 -27.17 0.83 -32.35
CA GLN A 77 -28.27 1.51 -33.03
C GLN A 77 -27.84 2.28 -34.27
N ARG A 78 -26.65 2.90 -34.27
CA ARG A 78 -26.11 3.57 -35.46
C ARG A 78 -25.90 2.60 -36.63
N THR A 79 -25.52 1.36 -36.32
CA THR A 79 -25.38 0.29 -37.31
C THR A 79 -26.74 -0.18 -37.86
N GLU A 80 -27.78 -0.22 -37.03
CA GLU A 80 -29.15 -0.64 -37.44
C GLU A 80 -29.95 0.46 -38.15
N THR A 81 -29.64 1.76 -37.92
CA THR A 81 -30.39 2.90 -38.53
C THR A 81 -30.01 3.24 -39.96
N ASN A 82 -29.29 2.38 -40.69
CA ASN A 82 -29.05 2.59 -42.11
C ASN A 82 -29.29 1.35 -43.01
N PRO A 83 -30.49 0.74 -42.99
CA PRO A 83 -30.83 -0.25 -44.00
C PRO A 83 -30.95 0.39 -45.39
N GLN A 84 -31.25 1.70 -45.48
CA GLN A 84 -31.66 2.35 -46.73
C GLN A 84 -30.49 2.86 -47.61
N GLN A 85 -29.29 3.07 -47.07
CA GLN A 85 -28.13 3.44 -47.89
C GLN A 85 -27.47 2.24 -48.59
N GLN A 86 -27.75 1.01 -48.16
CA GLN A 86 -27.18 -0.19 -48.76
C GLN A 86 -27.93 -0.65 -50.02
N TYR A 87 -29.24 -0.37 -50.11
CA TYR A 87 -30.04 -0.68 -51.32
C TYR A 87 -29.90 0.37 -52.43
N SER A 88 -29.56 1.62 -52.10
CA SER A 88 -29.41 2.69 -53.10
C SER A 88 -28.13 2.61 -53.95
N LEU A 89 -27.14 1.82 -53.54
CA LEU A 89 -25.90 1.58 -54.30
C LEU A 89 -25.97 0.37 -55.25
N TYR A 90 -26.96 -0.51 -55.08
CA TYR A 90 -27.19 -1.65 -55.97
C TYR A 90 -28.12 -1.32 -57.13
N ASP A 91 -28.98 -0.31 -56.99
CA ASP A 91 -29.96 0.08 -58.01
C ASP A 91 -29.35 0.95 -59.14
N SER A 92 -28.23 1.64 -58.90
CA SER A 92 -27.60 2.49 -59.92
C SER A 92 -26.62 1.77 -60.85
N GLY A 93 -26.52 0.43 -60.76
CA GLY A 93 -25.59 -0.40 -61.53
C GLY A 93 -26.25 -1.35 -62.54
N GLY A 94 -27.55 -1.19 -62.79
CA GLY A 94 -28.30 -1.99 -63.76
C GLY A 94 -28.72 -1.14 -64.97
N PHE A 95 -28.24 -1.57 -66.15
CA PHE A 95 -28.38 -1.02 -67.51
C PHE A 95 -27.33 0.01 -67.94
#